data_AF-A0A9D6XWT2-F1
#
_entry.id   AF-A0A9D6XWT2-F1
#
_cell.length_a   1.000
_cell.length_b   1.000
_cell.length_c   1.000
_cell.angle_alpha   90.00
_cell.angle_beta   90.00
_cell.angle_gamma   90.00
#
_symmetry.space_group_name_H-M   'P 1'
#
loop_
_entity.id
_entity.type
_entity.pdbx_description
1 polymer ?
#
loop_
_entity_poly.entity_id
_entity_poly.type
_entity_poly.pdbx_seq_one_letter_code
_entity_poly.pdbx_strand_id
1 'polypeptide(L)' 'MPVVHEFMNTDAPSGKQLSLGIDDDGSLYVNGERVITQQKVRLDWWVNVAVVLGALGAFAQGLVAVYSIYK' A
#
# COMPACT_ATOMS: atom_id res chain seq x y z
N MET A 1 11.67 -5.38 -19.91
CA MET A 1 12.38 -4.37 -19.09
C MET A 1 11.34 -3.32 -18.73
N PRO A 2 11.17 -2.94 -17.45
CA PRO A 2 10.17 -1.93 -17.07
C PRO A 2 10.49 -0.61 -17.77
N VAL A 3 9.47 0.05 -18.31
CA VAL A 3 9.61 1.38 -18.91
C VAL A 3 9.68 2.38 -17.76
N VAL A 4 10.81 3.10 -17.66
CA VAL A 4 11.02 4.09 -16.59
C VAL A 4 10.77 5.47 -17.17
N HIS A 5 9.82 6.19 -16.58
CA HIS A 5 9.53 7.58 -16.92
C HIS A 5 10.32 8.50 -15.98
N GLU A 6 11.34 9.17 -16.52
CA GLU A 6 12.10 10.17 -15.78
C GLU A 6 11.27 11.45 -15.62
N PHE A 7 11.19 11.98 -14.40
CA PHE A 7 10.44 13.20 -14.10
C PHE A 7 11.29 14.27 -13.40
N MET A 8 12.48 13.94 -12.92
CA MET A 8 13.39 14.90 -12.31
C MET A 8 14.83 14.57 -12.63
N ASN A 9 15.58 15.59 -13.08
CA ASN A 9 17.00 15.51 -13.36
C ASN A 9 17.66 16.75 -12.74
N THR A 10 18.59 16.54 -11.81
CA THR A 10 19.30 17.63 -11.12
C THR A 10 20.75 17.27 -10.88
N ASP A 11 21.61 18.28 -10.79
CA ASP A 11 22.97 18.09 -10.33
C ASP A 11 22.97 17.94 -8.81
N ALA A 12 23.49 16.82 -8.32
CA ALA A 12 23.69 16.63 -6.89
C ALA A 12 24.86 17.51 -6.40
N PRO A 13 24.89 17.91 -5.12
CA PRO A 13 26.02 18.67 -4.54
C PRO A 13 27.38 17.99 -4.69
N SER A 14 27.40 16.67 -4.93
CA SER A 14 28.60 15.89 -5.22
C SER A 14 29.11 16.03 -6.66
N GLY A 15 28.48 16.86 -7.51
CA GLY A 15 28.79 16.99 -8.94
C GLY A 15 28.36 15.78 -9.78
N LYS A 16 27.52 14.90 -9.24
CA LYS A 16 26.94 13.76 -9.97
C LYS A 16 25.54 14.10 -10.44
N GLN A 17 25.20 13.71 -11.66
CA GLN A 17 23.84 13.85 -12.16
C GLN A 17 22.91 12.87 -11.41
N LEU A 18 21.79 13.39 -10.93
CA LEU A 18 20.75 12.66 -10.23
C LEU A 18 19.48 12.67 -11.10
N SER A 19 19.15 11.52 -11.68
CA SER A 19 17.90 11.26 -12.37
C SER A 19 16.96 10.46 -11.47
N LEU A 20 15.72 10.90 -11.36
CA LEU A 20 14.63 10.17 -10.71
C LEU A 20 13.59 9.79 -11.76
N GLY A 21 13.21 8.51 -11.73
CA GLY A 21 12.16 7.96 -12.58
C GLY A 21 11.23 7.03 -11.81
N ILE A 22 10.04 6.83 -12.35
CA ILE A 22 9.04 5.90 -11.83
C ILE A 22 8.62 4.97 -12.99
N ASP A 23 8.40 3.69 -12.70
CA ASP A 23 7.78 2.76 -13.65
C ASP A 23 6.25 2.76 -13.53
N ASP A 24 5.58 2.09 -14.47
CA ASP A 24 4.11 1.95 -14.48
C ASP A 24 3.55 1.27 -13.22
N ASP A 25 4.39 0.52 -12.50
CA ASP A 25 4.04 -0.17 -11.25
C ASP A 25 4.30 0.68 -9.99
N GLY A 26 4.73 1.94 -10.14
CA GLY A 26 4.99 2.87 -9.04
C GLY A 26 6.32 2.63 -8.30
N SER A 27 7.22 1.81 -8.84
CA SER A 27 8.57 1.63 -8.30
C SER A 27 9.42 2.85 -8.62
N LEU A 28 10.15 3.35 -7.61
CA LEU A 28 11.07 4.47 -7.76
C LEU A 28 12.43 3.99 -8.30
N TYR A 29 13.01 4.76 -9.20
CA TYR A 29 14.34 4.55 -9.78
C TYR A 29 15.18 5.80 -9.54
N VAL A 30 16.46 5.59 -9.17
CA VAL A 30 17.48 6.63 -9.09
C VAL A 30 18.59 6.23 -10.06
N ASN A 31 18.91 7.11 -11.03
CA ASN A 31 19.95 6.88 -12.03
C ASN A 31 19.79 5.54 -12.78
N GLY A 32 18.54 5.13 -13.07
CA GLY A 32 18.23 3.85 -13.72
C GLY A 32 18.30 2.63 -12.80
N GLU A 33 18.75 2.78 -11.56
CA GLU A 33 18.73 1.71 -10.54
C GLU A 33 17.43 1.74 -9.74
N ARG A 34 16.79 0.58 -9.60
CA ARG A 34 15.56 0.47 -8.81
C ARG A 34 15.85 0.73 -7.35
N VAL A 35 15.24 1.77 -6.80
CA VAL A 35 15.21 2.00 -5.36
C VAL A 35 14.21 1.01 -4.78
N ILE A 36 14.71 0.01 -4.07
CA ILE A 36 13.85 -0.91 -3.32
C ILE A 36 13.29 -0.15 -2.13
N THR A 37 12.21 0.60 -2.35
CA THR A 37 11.34 1.04 -1.27
C THR A 37 10.56 -0.20 -0.84
N GLN A 38 11.04 -0.90 0.20
CA GLN A 38 10.17 -1.86 0.89
C GLN A 38 8.99 -1.07 1.44
N GLN A 39 7.88 -1.00 0.69
CA GLN A 39 6.62 -0.51 1.21
C GLN A 39 6.12 -1.57 2.19
N LYS A 40 6.66 -1.54 3.42
CA LYS A 40 6.15 -2.31 4.54
C LYS A 40 4.82 -1.67 4.93
N VAL A 41 3.76 -2.03 4.22
CA VAL A 41 2.42 -1.91 4.77
C VAL A 41 2.36 -2.93 5.90
N ARG A 42 2.85 -2.51 7.08
CA ARG A 42 2.64 -3.26 8.31
C ARG A 42 1.17 -3.09 8.63
N LEU A 43 0.41 -4.15 8.46
CA LEU A 43 -0.92 -4.21 9.03
C LEU A 43 -0.74 -4.12 10.54
N ASP A 44 -1.12 -2.98 11.12
CA ASP A 44 -1.07 -2.81 12.56
C ASP A 44 -1.99 -3.86 13.20
N TRP A 45 -1.55 -4.45 14.30
CA TRP A 45 -2.27 -5.52 14.98
C TRP A 45 -3.72 -5.14 15.34
N TRP A 46 -3.98 -3.84 15.57
CA TRP A 46 -5.30 -3.27 15.78
C TRP A 46 -6.25 -3.46 14.59
N VAL A 47 -5.73 -3.46 13.35
CA VAL A 47 -6.54 -3.72 12.14
C VAL A 47 -7.07 -5.14 12.17
N ASN A 48 -6.24 -6.12 12.55
CA ASN A 48 -6.69 -7.51 12.70
C ASN A 48 -7.76 -7.64 13.79
N VAL A 49 -7.60 -6.95 14.93
CA VAL A 49 -8.61 -6.94 15.99
C VAL A 49 -9.92 -6.32 15.51
N ALA A 50 -9.87 -5.20 14.78
CA ALA A 50 -11.05 -4.54 14.22
C ALA A 50 -11.79 -5.46 13.23
N VAL A 51 -11.06 -6.19 12.37
CA VAL A 51 -11.65 -7.16 11.43
C VAL A 51 -12.39 -8.27 12.18
N VAL A 52 -11.79 -8.85 13.23
CA VAL A 52 -12.41 -9.90 14.03
C VAL A 52 -13.67 -9.41 14.74
N LEU A 53 -13.59 -8.24 15.38
CA LEU A 53 -14.74 -7.63 16.07
C LEU A 53 -15.87 -7.28 15.10
N GLY A 54 -15.54 -6.73 13.93
CA GLY A 54 -16.51 -6.44 12.88
C GLY A 54 -17.23 -7.69 12.38
N ALA A 55 -16.50 -8.79 12.17
CA ALA A 55 -17.09 -10.06 11.76
C ALA A 55 -18.05 -10.63 12.82
N LEU A 56 -17.68 -10.58 14.10
CA LEU A 56 -18.54 -11.01 15.20
C LEU A 56 -19.80 -10.15 15.33
N GLY A 57 -19.67 -8.83 15.16
CA GLY A 57 -20.80 -7.91 15.17
C GLY A 57 -21.79 -8.18 14.03
N ALA A 58 -21.29 -8.35 12.81
CA ALA A 58 -22.12 -8.69 11.65
C ALA A 58 -22.83 -10.04 11.83
N PHE A 59 -22.13 -11.04 12.40
CA PHE A 59 -22.72 -12.34 12.70
C PHE A 59 -23.86 -12.23 13.73
N ALA A 60 -23.65 -11.49 14.81
CA ALA A 60 -24.69 -11.25 15.82
C ALA A 60 -25.91 -10.51 15.24
N GLN A 61 -25.68 -9.49 14.40
CA GLN A 61 -26.75 -8.80 13.68
C GLN A 61 -27.53 -9.75 12.77
N GLY A 62 -26.84 -10.66 12.06
CA GLY A 62 -27.47 -11.70 11.26
C GLY A 62 -28.38 -12.62 12.06
N LEU A 63 -27.94 -13.07 13.24
CA LEU A 63 -28.75 -13.90 14.13
C LEU A 63 -30.01 -13.17 14.64
N VAL A 64 -29.86 -11.90 15.04
CA VAL A 64 -31.00 -11.08 15.47
C VAL A 64 -31.99 -10.87 14.33
N ALA A 65 -31.50 -10.58 13.13
CA ALA A 65 -32.33 -10.42 11.93
C ALA A 65 -33.11 -11.70 11.64
N VAL A 66 -32.46 -12.86 11.64
CA VAL A 66 -33.10 -14.17 11.46
C VAL A 66 -34.18 -14.38 12.53
N TYR A 67 -33.83 -14.22 13.81
CA TYR A 67 -34.80 -14.38 14.90
C TYR A 67 -36.01 -13.45 14.78
N SER A 68 -35.80 -12.21 14.33
CA SER A 68 -36.88 -11.23 14.13
C SER A 68 -37.83 -11.58 12.98
N ILE A 69 -37.36 -12.34 11.98
CA ILE A 69 -38.17 -12.75 10.83
C ILE A 69 -39.07 -13.96 11.18
N TYR A 70 -38.60 -14.86 12.06
CA TYR A 70 -39.30 -16.09 12.43
C TYR A 70 -40.20 -15.94 13.68
N LYS A 71 -40.34 -14.73 14.24
CA LYS A 71 -41.18 -14.41 15.39
C LYS A 71 -42.35 -13.52 14.97
#